data_AF-A0A958C8X3-F1
#
_entry.id   AF-A0A958C8X3-F1
#
_cell.length_a   1.000
_cell.length_b   1.000
_cell.length_c   1.000
_cell.angle_alpha   90.00
_cell.angle_beta   90.00
_cell.angle_gamma   90.00
#
_symmetry.space_group_name_H-M   'P 1'
#
loop_
_entity.id
_entity.type
_entity.pdbx_description
1 polymer ?
#
loop_
_entity_poly.entity_id
_entity_poly.type
_entity_poly.pdbx_seq_one_letter_code
_entity_poly.pdbx_strand_id
1 'polypeptide(L)'
;RTVAAVDNRLPHQRAQDALVAIEAMHLPEQERFKEYYTLVSGTVRTYIEQRFGVPALERTTTEIRADLKRIDIAEDVKSQILLFLQDSDLIKFSTFRPDMDSAAYLMATARFIVEATRPQPAVEEIDTPDRPTKRRNGRQPRQTSEVAA
;
A
#
# COMPACT_ATOMS: atom_id res chain seq x y z
N ARG A 1 26.34 -9.10 -21.92
CA ARG A 1 25.76 -8.55 -20.67
C ARG A 1 24.27 -8.36 -20.93
N THR A 2 23.44 -9.34 -20.62
CA THR A 2 21.98 -9.25 -20.81
C THR A 2 21.44 -8.43 -19.64
N VAL A 3 20.99 -7.21 -19.92
CA VAL A 3 20.25 -6.42 -18.93
C VAL A 3 18.97 -7.21 -18.68
N ALA A 4 18.80 -7.77 -17.48
CA ALA A 4 17.53 -8.35 -17.09
C ALA A 4 16.47 -7.27 -17.35
N ALA A 5 15.44 -7.59 -18.14
CA ALA A 5 14.37 -6.66 -18.47
C ALA A 5 13.85 -6.05 -17.16
N VAL A 6 14.04 -4.75 -16.99
CA VAL A 6 13.55 -4.04 -15.81
C VAL A 6 12.03 -4.17 -15.86
N ASP A 7 11.47 -4.91 -14.90
CA ASP A 7 10.04 -5.04 -14.75
C ASP A 7 9.47 -3.68 -14.31
N ASN A 8 8.92 -2.94 -15.28
CA ASN A 8 8.42 -1.58 -15.09
C ASN A 8 7.03 -1.51 -14.43
N ARG A 9 6.44 -2.67 -14.06
CA ARG A 9 5.13 -2.70 -13.41
C ARG A 9 5.19 -2.13 -11.99
N LEU A 10 4.11 -1.47 -11.58
CA LEU A 10 3.97 -0.98 -10.21
C LEU A 10 3.93 -2.15 -9.22
N PRO A 11 4.39 -1.97 -7.97
CA PRO A 11 4.42 -3.05 -6.97
C PRO A 11 3.08 -3.78 -6.81
N HIS A 12 1.96 -3.06 -6.84
CA HIS A 12 0.63 -3.65 -6.70
C HIS A 12 0.24 -4.52 -7.91
N GLN A 13 0.64 -4.15 -9.13
CA GLN A 13 0.36 -4.93 -10.34
C GLN A 13 1.14 -6.24 -10.31
N ARG A 14 2.42 -6.18 -9.92
CA ARG A 14 3.28 -7.36 -9.75
C ARG A 14 2.71 -8.31 -8.69
N ALA A 15 2.22 -7.77 -7.58
CA ALA A 15 1.57 -8.54 -6.53
C ALA A 15 0.26 -9.18 -7.00
N GLN A 16 -0.60 -8.43 -7.71
CA GLN A 16 -1.85 -8.96 -8.29
C GLN A 16 -1.57 -10.11 -9.26
N ASP A 17 -0.63 -9.94 -10.19
CA ASP A 17 -0.26 -10.98 -11.16
C ASP A 17 0.31 -12.22 -10.46
N ALA A 18 1.13 -12.04 -9.42
CA ALA A 18 1.66 -13.15 -8.62
C ALA A 18 0.55 -13.90 -7.88
N LEU A 19 -0.42 -13.20 -7.28
CA LEU A 19 -1.56 -13.82 -6.62
C LEU A 19 -2.44 -14.62 -7.60
N VAL A 20 -2.68 -14.08 -8.80
CA VAL A 20 -3.38 -14.80 -9.88
C VAL A 20 -2.62 -16.07 -10.28
N ALA A 21 -1.30 -15.96 -10.45
CA ALA A 21 -0.47 -17.12 -10.78
C ALA A 21 -0.53 -18.21 -9.69
N ILE A 22 -0.54 -17.82 -8.40
CA ILE A 22 -0.66 -18.77 -7.28
C ILE A 22 -2.03 -19.45 -7.27
N GLU A 23 -3.11 -18.71 -7.49
CA GLU A 23 -4.47 -19.29 -7.54
C GLU A 23 -4.60 -20.31 -8.68
N ALA A 24 -4.01 -20.03 -9.85
CA ALA A 24 -4.00 -20.94 -10.99
C ALA A 24 -3.24 -22.27 -10.74
N MET A 25 -2.42 -22.35 -9.67
CA MET A 25 -1.74 -23.59 -9.30
C MET A 25 -2.66 -24.59 -8.60
N HIS A 26 -3.85 -24.20 -8.15
CA HIS A 26 -4.83 -25.08 -7.48
C HIS A 26 -4.18 -25.91 -6.35
N LEU A 27 -3.32 -25.26 -5.54
CA LEU A 27 -2.58 -25.92 -4.46
C LEU A 27 -3.49 -26.41 -3.32
N PRO A 28 -4.53 -25.66 -2.89
CA PRO A 28 -5.46 -26.14 -1.88
C PRO A 28 -6.16 -27.45 -2.27
N GLU A 29 -6.58 -27.59 -3.54
CA GLU A 29 -7.22 -28.82 -4.07
C GLU A 29 -6.27 -30.03 -4.07
N GLN A 30 -4.96 -29.79 -4.07
CA GLN A 30 -3.92 -30.79 -3.95
C GLN A 30 -3.48 -31.04 -2.50
N GLU A 31 -4.21 -30.50 -1.51
CA GLU A 31 -3.88 -30.53 -0.09
C GLU A 31 -2.53 -29.87 0.26
N ARG A 32 -2.00 -29.02 -0.63
CA ARG A 32 -0.70 -28.31 -0.50
C ARG A 32 -0.87 -26.95 0.18
N PHE A 33 -1.64 -26.91 1.26
CA PHE A 33 -1.97 -25.67 1.98
C PHE A 33 -0.75 -24.90 2.50
N LYS A 34 0.24 -25.61 3.07
CA LYS A 34 1.44 -24.94 3.62
C LYS A 34 2.22 -24.18 2.55
N GLU A 35 2.30 -24.73 1.35
CA GLU A 35 2.94 -24.08 0.20
C GLU A 35 2.12 -22.89 -0.27
N TYR A 36 0.80 -23.06 -0.39
CA TYR A 36 -0.12 -21.99 -0.74
C TYR A 36 0.01 -20.78 0.21
N TYR A 37 -0.05 -21.01 1.52
CA TYR A 37 0.11 -19.96 2.52
C TYR A 37 1.50 -19.31 2.46
N THR A 38 2.55 -20.10 2.18
CA THR A 38 3.91 -19.58 1.99
C THR A 38 4.02 -18.64 0.81
N LEU A 39 3.46 -19.01 -0.34
CA LEU A 39 3.49 -18.20 -1.56
C LEU A 39 2.64 -16.94 -1.45
N VAL A 40 1.42 -17.06 -0.93
CA VAL A 40 0.49 -15.91 -0.79
C VAL A 40 1.06 -14.87 0.17
N SER A 41 1.50 -15.30 1.36
CA SER A 41 2.08 -14.36 2.34
C SER A 41 3.45 -13.83 1.92
N GLY A 42 4.27 -14.62 1.21
CA GLY A 42 5.52 -14.15 0.62
C GLY A 42 5.29 -13.04 -0.41
N THR A 43 4.24 -13.18 -1.22
CA THR A 43 3.81 -12.16 -2.19
C THR A 43 3.41 -10.86 -1.49
N VAL A 44 2.59 -10.95 -0.43
CA VAL A 44 2.17 -9.77 0.35
C VAL A 44 3.35 -9.11 1.07
N ARG A 45 4.27 -9.89 1.65
CA ARG A 45 5.50 -9.34 2.28
C ARG A 45 6.37 -8.61 1.26
N THR A 46 6.60 -9.22 0.09
CA THR A 46 7.33 -8.59 -1.02
C THR A 46 6.67 -7.28 -1.45
N TYR A 47 5.34 -7.26 -1.53
CA TYR A 47 4.59 -6.07 -1.87
C TYR A 47 4.74 -4.97 -0.81
N ILE A 48 4.59 -5.29 0.48
CA ILE A 48 4.78 -4.35 1.59
C ILE A 48 6.18 -3.72 1.52
N GLU A 49 7.19 -4.53 1.24
CA GLU A 49 8.57 -4.08 1.12
C GLU A 49 8.77 -3.09 -0.02
N GLN A 50 8.27 -3.43 -1.20
CA GLN A 50 8.37 -2.55 -2.36
C GLN A 50 7.51 -1.29 -2.24
N ARG A 51 6.35 -1.37 -1.57
CA ARG A 51 5.40 -0.26 -1.46
C ARG A 51 5.78 0.74 -0.38
N PHE A 52 6.30 0.26 0.75
CA PHE A 52 6.52 1.06 1.95
C PHE A 52 8.00 1.13 2.39
N GLY A 53 8.91 0.42 1.71
CA GLY A 53 10.33 0.41 2.07
C GLY A 53 10.61 -0.31 3.39
N VAL A 54 9.73 -1.23 3.80
CA VAL A 54 9.87 -2.03 5.04
C VAL A 54 10.40 -3.41 4.66
N PRO A 55 11.53 -3.90 5.20
CA PRO A 55 12.09 -5.21 4.81
C PRO A 55 11.27 -6.36 5.41
N ALA A 56 10.05 -6.56 4.89
CA ALA A 56 9.02 -7.42 5.46
C ALA A 56 9.32 -8.91 5.25
N LEU A 57 10.19 -9.27 4.30
CA LEU A 57 10.68 -10.65 4.15
C LEU A 57 11.66 -11.04 5.26
N GLU A 58 12.41 -10.08 5.79
CA GLU A 58 13.46 -10.29 6.80
C GLU A 58 12.96 -10.03 8.23
N ARG A 59 11.75 -9.51 8.37
CA ARG A 59 11.17 -9.12 9.66
C ARG A 59 10.08 -10.06 10.16
N THR A 60 10.06 -10.22 11.47
CA THR A 60 8.95 -10.85 12.17
C THR A 60 7.70 -9.99 12.08
N THR A 61 6.53 -10.60 12.22
CA THR A 61 5.23 -9.89 12.24
C THR A 61 5.17 -8.84 13.36
N THR A 62 5.87 -9.06 14.48
CA THR A 62 6.00 -8.08 15.57
C THR A 62 6.82 -6.86 15.18
N GLU A 63 7.91 -7.03 14.42
CA GLU A 63 8.72 -5.90 13.95
C GLU A 63 7.97 -5.11 12.86
N ILE A 64 7.29 -5.80 11.95
CA ILE A 64 6.45 -5.16 10.92
C ILE A 64 5.38 -4.28 11.56
N ARG A 65 4.80 -4.68 12.71
CA ARG A 65 3.87 -3.84 13.47
C ARG A 65 4.47 -2.49 13.86
N ALA A 66 5.74 -2.46 14.26
CA ALA A 66 6.41 -1.20 14.62
C ALA A 66 6.65 -0.32 13.39
N ASP A 67 6.93 -0.92 12.22
CA ASP A 67 7.10 -0.18 10.97
C ASP A 67 5.79 0.41 10.45
N LEU A 68 4.70 -0.37 10.47
CA LEU A 68 3.38 0.08 10.03
C LEU A 68 2.86 1.29 10.82
N LYS A 69 3.27 1.47 12.09
CA LYS A 69 2.92 2.66 12.88
C LYS A 69 3.44 3.95 12.26
N ARG A 70 4.53 3.89 11.49
CA ARG A 70 5.16 5.05 10.85
C ARG A 70 4.63 5.33 9.44
N ILE A 71 3.77 4.45 8.92
CA ILE A 71 3.21 4.54 7.58
C ILE A 71 1.83 5.17 7.65
N ASP A 72 1.57 6.12 6.75
CA ASP A 72 0.28 6.80 6.64
C ASP A 72 -0.70 6.00 5.77
N ILE A 73 -1.32 4.98 6.38
CA ILE A 73 -2.43 4.21 5.84
C ILE A 73 -3.48 4.03 6.95
N ALA A 74 -4.70 3.68 6.56
CA ALA A 74 -5.80 3.51 7.51
C ALA A 74 -5.50 2.39 8.54
N GLU A 75 -5.86 2.61 9.81
CA GLU A 75 -5.51 1.73 10.93
C GLU A 75 -6.17 0.34 10.83
N ASP A 76 -7.35 0.27 10.21
CA ASP A 76 -8.03 -0.97 9.86
C ASP A 76 -7.21 -1.79 8.87
N VAL A 77 -6.63 -1.16 7.85
CA VAL A 77 -5.73 -1.82 6.88
C VAL A 77 -4.45 -2.32 7.57
N LYS A 78 -3.85 -1.52 8.47
CA LYS A 78 -2.70 -1.98 9.28
C LYS A 78 -3.06 -3.22 10.10
N SER A 79 -4.23 -3.20 10.73
CA SER A 79 -4.72 -4.32 11.54
C SER A 79 -4.93 -5.58 10.70
N GLN A 80 -5.49 -5.44 9.49
CA GLN A 80 -5.66 -6.56 8.56
C GLN A 80 -4.32 -7.13 8.07
N ILE A 81 -3.33 -6.29 7.77
CA ILE A 81 -1.99 -6.75 7.41
C ILE A 81 -1.40 -7.62 8.53
N LEU A 82 -1.50 -7.15 9.78
CA LEU A 82 -0.93 -7.86 10.92
C LEU A 82 -1.62 -9.19 11.21
N LEU A 83 -2.96 -9.22 11.13
CA LEU A 83 -3.72 -10.45 11.30
C LEU A 83 -3.37 -11.46 10.19
N PHE A 84 -3.37 -11.01 8.94
CA PHE A 84 -2.99 -11.83 7.79
C PHE A 84 -1.60 -12.46 7.93
N LEU A 85 -0.60 -11.68 8.35
CA LEU A 85 0.76 -12.19 8.53
C LEU A 85 0.85 -13.19 9.70
N GLN A 86 0.12 -12.93 10.79
CA GLN A 86 0.08 -13.81 11.95
C GLN A 86 -0.57 -15.15 11.61
N ASP A 87 -1.71 -15.14 10.93
CA ASP A 87 -2.42 -16.35 10.48
C ASP A 87 -1.54 -17.14 9.52
N SER A 88 -0.89 -16.44 8.58
CA SER A 88 0.02 -17.06 7.63
C SER A 88 1.20 -17.76 8.29
N ASP A 89 1.85 -17.10 9.24
CA ASP A 89 3.00 -17.67 9.94
C ASP A 89 2.57 -18.87 10.82
N LEU A 90 1.39 -18.82 11.44
CA LEU A 90 0.86 -19.95 12.21
C LEU A 90 0.70 -21.21 11.35
N ILE A 91 0.15 -21.10 10.14
CA ILE A 91 0.00 -22.25 9.23
C ILE A 91 1.36 -22.78 8.76
N LYS A 92 2.36 -21.92 8.53
CA LYS A 92 3.70 -22.35 8.10
C LYS A 92 4.42 -23.17 9.16
N PHE A 93 4.25 -22.83 10.44
CA PHE A 93 5.00 -23.45 11.53
C PHE A 93 4.19 -24.49 12.33
N SER A 94 2.88 -24.55 12.16
CA SER A 94 2.03 -25.53 12.83
C SER A 94 1.83 -26.80 12.02
N THR A 95 1.31 -27.84 12.70
CA THR A 95 0.77 -29.05 12.10
C THR A 95 -0.69 -28.92 11.72
N PHE A 96 -1.30 -27.75 11.98
CA PHE A 96 -2.71 -27.50 11.67
C PHE A 96 -2.90 -27.46 10.15
N ARG A 97 -3.95 -28.14 9.69
CA ARG A 97 -4.36 -28.13 8.30
C ARG A 97 -5.58 -27.23 8.14
N PRO A 98 -5.45 -26.10 7.41
CA PRO A 98 -6.60 -25.27 7.09
C PRO A 98 -7.50 -25.98 6.07
N ASP A 99 -8.73 -25.52 5.97
CA ASP A 99 -9.69 -25.96 4.97
C ASP A 99 -9.70 -25.03 3.74
N MET A 100 -10.51 -25.40 2.75
CA MET A 100 -10.67 -24.63 1.51
C MET A 100 -11.18 -23.21 1.76
N ASP A 101 -12.10 -23.03 2.71
CA ASP A 101 -12.66 -21.72 3.05
C ASP A 101 -11.60 -20.80 3.66
N SER A 102 -10.76 -21.33 4.54
CA SER A 102 -9.61 -20.62 5.12
C SER A 102 -8.59 -20.22 4.05
N ALA A 103 -8.33 -21.10 3.08
CA ALA A 103 -7.43 -20.80 1.95
C ALA A 103 -8.02 -19.72 1.02
N ALA A 104 -9.33 -19.77 0.75
CA ALA A 104 -10.02 -18.75 -0.02
C ALA A 104 -10.01 -17.39 0.71
N TYR A 105 -10.26 -17.41 2.02
CA TYR A 105 -10.20 -16.23 2.88
C TYR A 105 -8.81 -15.58 2.85
N LEU A 106 -7.75 -16.37 2.99
CA LEU A 106 -6.37 -15.88 2.90
C LEU A 106 -6.12 -15.11 1.59
N MET A 107 -6.55 -15.67 0.45
CA MET A 107 -6.37 -15.03 -0.85
C MET A 107 -7.18 -13.74 -0.98
N ALA A 108 -8.43 -13.76 -0.50
CA ALA A 108 -9.28 -12.57 -0.49
C ALA A 108 -8.65 -11.44 0.34
N THR A 109 -8.13 -11.76 1.54
CA THR A 109 -7.42 -10.79 2.38
C THR A 109 -6.14 -10.28 1.72
N ALA A 110 -5.35 -11.14 1.07
CA ALA A 110 -4.16 -10.74 0.33
C ALA A 110 -4.49 -9.73 -0.78
N ARG A 111 -5.54 -10.00 -1.57
CA ARG A 111 -6.03 -9.10 -2.62
C ARG A 111 -6.51 -7.78 -2.04
N PHE A 112 -7.29 -7.82 -0.96
CA PHE A 112 -7.76 -6.61 -0.27
C PHE A 112 -6.58 -5.74 0.19
N ILE A 113 -5.57 -6.31 0.84
CA ILE A 113 -4.39 -5.57 1.31
C ILE A 113 -3.71 -4.86 0.15
N VAL A 114 -3.48 -5.56 -0.97
CA VAL A 114 -2.84 -4.97 -2.16
C VAL A 114 -3.69 -3.85 -2.72
N GLU A 115 -5.00 -4.04 -2.85
CA GLU A 115 -5.92 -3.06 -3.43
C GLU A 115 -6.09 -1.82 -2.55
N ALA A 116 -6.31 -2.01 -1.26
CA ALA A 116 -6.55 -0.92 -0.30
C ALA A 116 -5.31 -0.02 -0.10
N THR A 117 -4.13 -0.48 -0.49
CA THR A 117 -2.85 0.23 -0.30
C THR A 117 -2.16 0.64 -1.60
N ARG A 118 -2.86 0.52 -2.74
CA ARG A 118 -2.33 0.96 -4.04
C ARG A 118 -1.84 2.40 -3.93
N PRO A 119 -0.74 2.76 -4.63
CA PRO A 119 -0.35 4.16 -4.74
C PRO A 119 -1.54 4.93 -5.31
N GLN A 120 -2.08 5.89 -4.56
CA GLN A 120 -2.96 6.87 -5.18
C GLN A 120 -2.11 7.64 -6.19
N PRO A 121 -2.61 7.87 -7.42
CA PRO A 121 -1.94 8.80 -8.30
C PRO A 121 -1.75 10.08 -7.51
N ALA A 122 -0.50 10.57 -7.42
CA ALA A 122 -0.28 11.92 -6.95
C ALA A 122 -1.20 12.78 -7.82
N VAL A 123 -2.19 13.42 -7.20
CA VAL A 123 -2.89 14.52 -7.84
C VAL A 123 -1.77 15.48 -8.22
N GLU A 124 -1.40 15.49 -9.50
CA GLU A 124 -0.58 16.57 -10.04
C GLU A 124 -1.37 17.83 -9.70
N GLU A 125 -0.86 18.60 -8.74
CA GLU A 125 -1.32 19.94 -8.49
C GLU A 125 -1.09 20.65 -9.83
N ILE A 126 -2.18 20.77 -10.60
CA ILE A 126 -2.17 21.51 -11.85
C ILE A 126 -1.86 22.93 -11.40
N ASP A 127 -0.60 23.32 -11.54
CA ASP A 127 -0.14 24.69 -11.37
C ASP A 127 -0.84 25.51 -12.46
N THR A 128 -2.10 25.86 -12.23
CA THR A 128 -2.78 26.88 -13.03
C THR A 128 -2.07 28.19 -12.73
N PRO A 129 -1.29 28.75 -13.66
CA PRO A 129 -0.64 30.02 -13.43
C PRO A 129 -1.64 31.08 -13.85
N ASP A 130 -2.64 31.39 -13.02
CA ASP A 130 -3.15 32.76 -12.98
C ASP A 130 -4.02 33.02 -11.76
N ARG A 131 -3.42 33.65 -10.75
CA ARG A 131 -4.17 34.62 -9.96
C ARG A 131 -3.35 35.90 -9.94
N PRO A 132 -3.80 36.98 -10.58
CA PRO A 132 -3.02 38.20 -10.64
C PRO A 132 -2.84 38.74 -9.23
N THR A 133 -1.57 38.91 -8.88
CA THR A 133 -1.10 39.53 -7.64
C THR A 133 -1.59 40.98 -7.59
N LYS A 134 -2.64 41.27 -6.81
CA LYS A 134 -2.92 42.65 -6.38
C LYS A 134 -1.87 43.07 -5.36
N ARG A 135 -0.70 43.53 -5.84
CA ARG A 135 0.26 44.30 -5.07
C ARG A 135 0.18 45.78 -5.41
N ARG A 136 -0.45 46.49 -4.46
CA ARG A 136 -0.07 47.78 -3.84
C ARG A 136 -0.08 49.11 -4.63
N ASN A 137 -0.84 50.02 -4.00
CA ASN A 137 -0.52 51.39 -3.59
C ASN A 137 -0.55 52.53 -4.61
N GLY A 138 -1.54 53.40 -4.45
CA GLY A 138 -1.45 54.84 -4.71
C GLY A 138 -1.91 55.62 -3.47
N ARG A 139 -0.95 56.14 -2.69
CA ARG A 139 -1.18 57.29 -1.81
C ARG A 139 -1.31 58.52 -2.71
N GLN A 140 -2.30 59.38 -2.46
CA GLN A 140 -2.18 60.81 -2.75
C GLN A 140 -2.68 61.63 -1.55
N PRO A 141 -2.03 62.76 -1.23
CA PRO A 141 -2.31 63.57 -0.04
C PRO A 141 -3.28 64.73 -0.32
N ARG A 142 -3.94 65.17 0.77
CA ARG A 142 -4.56 66.47 1.11
C ARG A 142 -4.92 67.46 -0.01
N GLN A 143 -6.18 67.90 -0.01
CA GLN A 143 -6.55 69.28 -0.35
C GLN A 143 -7.28 69.93 0.85
N THR A 144 -6.87 71.16 1.13
CA THR A 144 -7.38 72.13 2.07
C THR A 144 -8.36 73.07 1.37
N SER A 145 -9.48 73.44 2.00
CA SER A 145 -10.20 74.74 1.98
C SER A 145 -11.37 74.58 3.00
N GLU A 146 -11.48 75.28 4.13
CA GLU A 146 -11.96 76.68 4.30
C GLU A 146 -13.30 76.88 3.55
N VAL A 147 -14.45 77.30 4.09
CA VAL A 147 -14.80 78.38 5.04
C VAL A 147 -16.28 78.21 5.50
N ALA A 148 -16.60 78.70 6.70
CA ALA A 148 -17.86 79.32 7.18
C ALA A 148 -19.26 78.93 6.61
N ALA A 149 -20.16 78.49 7.51
CA ALA A 149 -21.39 79.19 7.90
C ALA A 149 -22.08 78.46 9.06
#